data_AF-A0A644X838-F1
#
_entry.id   AF-A0A644X838-F1
#
_cell.length_a   1.000
_cell.length_b   1.000
_cell.length_c   1.000
_cell.angle_alpha   90.00
_cell.angle_beta   90.00
_cell.angle_gamma   90.00
#
_symmetry.space_group_name_H-M   'P 1'
#
loop_
_entity.id
_entity.type
_entity.pdbx_description
1 polymer ?
#
loop_
_entity_poly.entity_id
_entity_poly.type
_entity_poly.pdbx_seq_one_letter_code
_entity_poly.pdbx_strand_id
1 'polypeptide(L)'
;MVKGQGVVVSENKSDEQYYKTISEFTSEKNQYELELSKLVAQKEALEKGKEQYKVVDQKGGVIHLNAPLTSGMVLQGGSLIRTITSKEEELIIETMLPSTDRSRIHVGDEVSLVVGGLLQSEYGTISGKVTESLNL
;
A
#
# COMPACT_ATOMS: atom_id res chain seq x y z
N MET A 1 39.79 -77.88 16.47
CA MET A 1 38.84 -77.31 17.46
C MET A 1 39.42 -75.99 17.91
N VAL A 2 38.82 -74.79 17.80
CA VAL A 2 37.47 -74.33 17.39
C VAL A 2 37.61 -72.95 16.74
N LYS A 3 36.72 -72.70 15.77
CA LYS A 3 36.46 -71.51 14.95
C LYS A 3 36.11 -70.24 15.76
N GLY A 4 36.26 -69.06 15.13
CA GLY A 4 35.48 -67.89 15.56
C GLY A 4 35.89 -66.52 14.99
N GLN A 5 36.04 -66.38 13.67
CA GLN A 5 35.98 -65.05 13.03
C GLN A 5 34.52 -64.78 12.66
N GLY A 6 33.92 -63.70 13.20
CA GLY A 6 32.51 -63.39 12.99
C GLY A 6 32.10 -61.97 13.38
N VAL A 7 32.18 -61.07 12.39
CA VAL A 7 31.18 -60.02 12.04
C VAL A 7 30.59 -59.14 13.17
N VAL A 8 31.05 -57.88 13.27
CA VAL A 8 30.25 -56.78 13.87
C VAL A 8 30.40 -55.43 13.12
N VAL A 9 31.08 -55.38 11.97
CA VAL A 9 31.42 -54.11 11.29
C VAL A 9 30.47 -53.77 10.11
N SER A 10 29.54 -54.66 9.76
CA SER A 10 28.68 -54.49 8.58
C SER A 10 27.39 -53.70 8.82
N GLU A 11 26.79 -53.77 10.03
CA GLU A 11 25.52 -53.07 10.33
C GLU A 11 25.71 -51.56 10.45
N ASN A 12 26.73 -51.09 11.17
CA ASN A 12 27.00 -49.66 11.36
C ASN A 12 27.20 -48.88 10.05
N LYS A 13 27.90 -49.47 9.06
CA LYS A 13 28.08 -48.83 7.74
C LYS A 13 26.78 -48.77 6.93
N SER A 14 25.89 -49.74 7.13
CA SER A 14 24.61 -49.79 6.43
C SER A 14 23.65 -48.73 6.99
N ASP A 15 23.63 -48.56 8.31
CA ASP A 15 22.85 -47.52 8.97
C ASP A 15 23.39 -46.12 8.66
N GLU A 16 24.70 -45.94 8.68
CA GLU A 16 25.35 -44.67 8.34
C GLU A 16 25.06 -44.24 6.90
N GLN A 17 25.08 -45.18 5.94
CA GLN A 17 24.67 -44.93 4.56
C GLN A 17 23.17 -44.60 4.46
N TYR A 18 22.31 -45.29 5.21
CA TYR A 18 20.87 -45.06 5.24
C TYR A 18 20.53 -43.64 5.74
N TYR A 19 21.09 -43.21 6.87
CA TYR A 19 20.88 -41.87 7.40
C TYR A 19 21.49 -40.79 6.51
N LYS A 20 22.64 -41.04 5.89
CA LYS A 20 23.26 -40.14 4.92
C LYS A 20 22.36 -39.91 3.70
N THR A 21 21.78 -40.99 3.15
CA THR A 21 20.84 -40.91 2.03
C THR A 21 19.57 -40.14 2.43
N ILE A 22 18.98 -40.39 3.60
CA ILE A 22 17.83 -39.62 4.08
C ILE A 22 18.16 -38.13 4.23
N SER A 23 19.33 -37.81 4.79
CA SER A 23 19.77 -36.42 4.95
C SER A 23 19.99 -35.72 3.61
N GLU A 24 20.58 -36.41 2.64
CA GLU A 24 20.79 -35.90 1.27
C GLU A 24 19.44 -35.58 0.59
N PHE A 25 18.51 -36.54 0.60
CA PHE A 25 17.16 -36.33 0.06
C PHE A 25 16.40 -35.21 0.77
N THR A 26 16.54 -35.11 2.09
CA THR A 26 15.89 -34.04 2.87
C THR A 26 16.46 -32.67 2.50
N SER A 27 17.79 -32.58 2.34
CA SER A 27 18.45 -31.35 1.91
C SER A 27 18.03 -30.95 0.50
N GLU A 28 17.97 -31.90 -0.42
CA GLU A 28 17.57 -31.68 -1.81
C GLU A 28 16.11 -31.23 -1.91
N LYS A 29 15.22 -31.88 -1.15
CA LYS A 29 13.82 -31.47 -1.02
C LYS A 29 13.69 -30.03 -0.52
N ASN A 30 14.41 -29.67 0.54
CA ASN A 30 14.39 -28.31 1.09
C ASN A 30 14.92 -27.27 0.09
N GLN A 31 15.91 -27.63 -0.72
CA GLN A 31 16.42 -26.76 -1.79
C GLN A 31 15.36 -26.51 -2.85
N TYR A 32 14.66 -27.56 -3.30
CA TYR A 32 13.57 -27.41 -4.27
C TYR A 32 12.39 -26.61 -3.71
N GLU A 33 12.03 -26.79 -2.44
CA GLU A 33 10.99 -25.99 -1.79
C GLU A 33 11.36 -24.50 -1.72
N LEU A 34 12.62 -24.19 -1.41
CA LEU A 34 13.12 -22.82 -1.41
C LEU A 34 13.12 -22.20 -2.82
N GLU A 35 13.56 -22.96 -3.83
CA GLU A 35 13.57 -22.51 -5.22
C GLU A 35 12.15 -22.27 -5.73
N LEU A 36 11.22 -23.17 -5.42
CA LEU A 36 9.80 -23.00 -5.73
C LEU A 36 9.22 -21.75 -5.07
N SER A 37 9.50 -21.55 -3.78
CA SER A 37 9.06 -20.36 -3.04
C SER A 37 9.57 -19.07 -3.69
N LYS A 38 10.85 -19.05 -4.09
CA LYS A 38 11.45 -17.93 -4.82
C LYS A 38 10.76 -17.66 -6.16
N LEU A 39 10.51 -18.70 -6.95
CA LEU A 39 9.84 -18.57 -8.25
C LEU A 39 8.40 -18.09 -8.11
N VAL A 40 7.67 -18.56 -7.10
CA VAL A 40 6.31 -18.10 -6.80
C VAL A 40 6.33 -16.62 -6.44
N ALA A 41 7.22 -16.19 -5.55
CA ALA A 41 7.36 -14.78 -5.17
C ALA A 41 7.70 -13.89 -6.38
N GLN A 42 8.59 -14.35 -7.27
CA GLN A 42 8.94 -13.63 -8.50
C GLN A 42 7.74 -13.51 -9.45
N LYS A 43 6.97 -14.59 -9.62
CA LYS A 43 5.76 -14.58 -10.45
C LYS A 43 4.72 -13.61 -9.90
N GLU A 44 4.47 -13.63 -8.60
CA GLU A 44 3.54 -12.70 -7.95
C GLU A 44 3.98 -11.24 -8.10
N ALA A 45 5.28 -10.97 -7.95
CA ALA A 45 5.84 -9.64 -8.15
C ALA A 45 5.64 -9.16 -9.60
N LEU A 46 5.84 -10.03 -10.59
CA LEU A 46 5.62 -9.71 -12.00
C LEU A 46 4.14 -9.45 -12.32
N GLU A 47 3.22 -10.27 -11.80
CA GLU A 47 1.78 -10.05 -11.99
C GLU A 47 1.32 -8.75 -11.34
N LYS A 48 1.74 -8.45 -10.10
CA LYS A 48 1.47 -7.17 -9.45
C LYS A 48 2.08 -5.99 -10.23
N GLY A 49 3.28 -6.17 -10.78
CA GLY A 49 3.93 -5.15 -11.62
C GLY A 49 3.12 -4.81 -12.88
N LYS A 50 2.45 -5.79 -13.50
CA LYS A 50 1.57 -5.56 -14.66
C LYS A 50 0.38 -4.66 -14.32
N GLU A 51 -0.21 -4.84 -13.13
CA GLU A 51 -1.34 -4.03 -12.69
C GLU A 51 -0.97 -2.55 -12.49
N GLN A 52 0.29 -2.27 -12.13
CA GLN A 52 0.80 -0.91 -11.93
C GLN A 52 0.83 -0.05 -13.21
N TYR A 53 0.72 -0.65 -14.40
CA TYR A 53 0.63 0.09 -15.67
C TYR A 53 -0.78 0.59 -15.97
N LYS A 54 -1.79 0.19 -15.19
CA LYS A 54 -3.15 0.69 -15.32
C LYS A 54 -3.45 1.66 -14.17
N VAL A 55 -3.57 2.94 -14.50
CA VAL A 55 -4.05 3.94 -13.54
C VAL A 55 -5.58 3.92 -13.57
N VAL A 56 -6.19 3.58 -12.43
CA VAL A 56 -7.64 3.60 -12.23
C VAL A 56 -7.98 4.51 -11.06
N ASP A 57 -9.14 5.16 -11.15
CA ASP A 57 -9.64 6.01 -10.08
C ASP A 57 -10.11 5.12 -8.92
N GLN A 58 -9.71 5.46 -7.69
CA GLN A 58 -10.10 4.70 -6.49
C GLN A 58 -11.57 4.92 -6.11
N LYS A 59 -12.10 6.10 -6.42
CA LYS A 59 -13.50 6.50 -6.19
C LYS A 59 -13.98 7.34 -7.37
N GLY A 60 -15.27 7.26 -7.68
CA GLY A 60 -15.90 8.17 -8.64
C GLY A 60 -16.05 9.58 -8.07
N GLY A 61 -16.09 10.60 -8.92
CA GLY A 61 -16.16 11.98 -8.45
C GLY A 61 -16.09 13.02 -9.56
N VAL A 62 -15.82 14.26 -9.17
CA VAL A 62 -15.61 15.39 -10.07
C VAL A 62 -14.11 15.57 -10.32
N ILE A 63 -13.73 15.68 -11.58
CA ILE A 63 -12.34 15.91 -11.99
C ILE A 63 -12.05 17.41 -11.93
N HIS A 64 -11.08 17.82 -11.11
CA HIS A 64 -10.70 19.24 -10.94
C HIS A 64 -9.46 19.62 -11.74
N LEU A 65 -8.44 18.75 -11.74
CA LEU A 65 -7.24 18.90 -12.54
C LEU A 65 -7.15 17.75 -13.53
N ASN A 66 -6.82 18.04 -14.79
CA ASN A 66 -6.56 17.03 -15.79
C ASN A 66 -5.34 17.44 -16.61
N ALA A 67 -4.21 16.79 -16.36
CA ALA A 67 -3.01 16.98 -17.18
C ALA A 67 -3.31 16.49 -18.61
N PRO A 68 -2.89 17.23 -19.65
CA PRO A 68 -3.06 16.76 -21.02
C PRO A 68 -2.17 15.52 -21.25
N LEU A 69 -2.81 14.37 -21.43
CA LEU A 69 -2.13 13.12 -21.74
C LEU A 69 -2.30 12.81 -23.23
N THR A 70 -1.18 12.56 -23.92
CA THR A 70 -1.18 12.15 -25.32
C THR A 70 -0.57 10.76 -25.47
N SER A 71 -0.97 10.05 -26.54
CA SER A 71 -0.40 8.75 -26.85
C SER A 71 1.09 8.87 -27.14
N GLY A 72 1.91 7.97 -26.59
CA GLY A 72 3.36 7.98 -26.72
C GLY A 72 4.09 8.87 -25.69
N MET A 73 3.36 9.56 -24.81
CA MET A 73 3.97 10.32 -23.73
C MET A 73 4.56 9.41 -22.66
N VAL A 74 5.77 9.72 -22.20
CA VAL A 74 6.42 9.02 -21.08
C VAL A 74 5.93 9.60 -19.77
N LEU A 75 5.40 8.76 -18.89
CA LEU A 75 4.96 9.13 -17.55
C LEU A 75 5.98 8.66 -16.51
N GLN A 76 6.30 9.54 -15.56
CA GLN A 76 7.10 9.20 -14.39
C GLN A 76 6.18 8.79 -13.24
N GLY A 77 6.55 7.72 -12.54
CA GLY A 77 5.84 7.31 -11.32
C GLY A 77 5.83 8.44 -10.28
N GLY A 78 4.65 8.70 -9.70
CA GLY A 78 4.45 9.76 -8.72
C GLY A 78 4.03 11.12 -9.30
N SER A 79 4.05 11.32 -10.62
CA SER A 79 3.55 12.55 -11.23
C SER A 79 2.04 12.69 -11.07
N LEU A 80 1.60 13.88 -10.64
CA LEU A 80 0.17 14.21 -10.56
C LEU A 80 -0.41 14.38 -11.95
N ILE A 81 -1.26 13.46 -12.38
CA ILE A 81 -1.95 13.52 -13.68
C ILE A 81 -3.38 14.04 -13.59
N ARG A 82 -4.04 13.84 -12.43
CA ARG A 82 -5.45 14.18 -12.23
C ARG A 82 -5.76 14.31 -10.74
N THR A 83 -6.70 15.19 -10.40
CA THR A 83 -7.33 15.23 -9.06
C THR A 83 -8.82 14.95 -9.19
N ILE A 84 -9.34 14.14 -8.26
CA ILE A 84 -10.75 13.75 -8.22
C ILE A 84 -11.24 14.01 -6.80
N THR A 85 -12.34 14.73 -6.69
CA THR A 85 -13.06 14.91 -5.42
C THR A 85 -14.31 14.03 -5.45
N SER A 86 -14.44 13.14 -4.47
CA SER A 86 -15.63 12.29 -4.36
C SER A 86 -16.85 13.12 -3.99
N LYS A 87 -18.04 12.72 -4.46
CA LYS A 87 -19.30 13.34 -4.01
C LYS A 87 -19.64 13.01 -2.55
N GLU A 88 -19.03 11.97 -2.00
CA GLU A 88 -19.23 11.52 -0.62
C GLU A 88 -18.31 12.22 0.37
N GLU A 89 -17.36 13.03 -0.11
CA GLU A 89 -16.44 13.76 0.75
C GLU A 89 -17.09 15.06 1.22
N GLU A 90 -17.10 15.26 2.54
CA GLU A 90 -17.50 16.54 3.13
C GLU A 90 -16.49 17.62 2.71
N LEU A 91 -17.00 18.79 2.31
CA LEU A 91 -16.16 19.94 2.00
C LEU A 91 -15.54 20.48 3.29
N ILE A 92 -14.23 20.30 3.45
CA ILE A 92 -13.47 20.91 4.55
C ILE A 92 -12.83 22.21 4.06
N ILE A 93 -13.07 23.29 4.80
CA ILE A 93 -12.46 24.60 4.55
C ILE A 93 -11.47 24.90 5.66
N GLU A 94 -10.20 25.01 5.30
CA GLU A 94 -9.15 25.41 6.21
C GLU A 94 -8.92 26.92 6.13
N THR A 95 -8.80 27.57 7.29
CA THR A 95 -8.52 29.01 7.38
C THR A 95 -7.56 29.29 8.52
N MET A 96 -6.76 30.34 8.37
CA MET A 96 -5.84 30.79 9.39
C MET A 96 -6.54 31.79 10.30
N LEU A 97 -6.45 31.56 11.61
CA LEU A 97 -7.00 32.46 12.62
C LEU A 97 -5.86 33.18 13.35
N PRO A 98 -5.99 34.50 13.58
CA PRO A 98 -5.10 35.21 14.48
C PRO A 98 -5.11 34.59 15.88
N SER A 99 -3.95 34.54 16.53
CA SER A 99 -3.84 33.99 17.90
C SER A 99 -4.76 34.68 18.92
N THR A 100 -5.09 35.96 18.69
CA THR A 100 -6.02 36.73 19.52
C THR A 100 -7.44 36.20 19.49
N ASP A 101 -7.89 35.68 18.34
CA ASP A 101 -9.26 35.17 18.16
C ASP A 101 -9.38 33.69 18.53
N ARG A 102 -8.25 33.00 18.73
CA ARG A 102 -8.21 31.55 19.02
C ARG A 102 -8.98 31.18 20.29
N SER A 103 -8.97 32.06 21.31
CA SER A 103 -9.71 31.83 22.57
C SER A 103 -11.23 31.95 22.42
N ARG A 104 -11.72 32.49 21.30
CA ARG A 104 -13.13 32.79 21.06
C ARG A 104 -13.82 31.75 20.19
N ILE A 105 -13.06 30.82 19.59
CA ILE A 105 -13.55 29.84 18.62
C ILE A 105 -13.36 28.44 19.19
N HIS A 106 -14.43 27.65 19.17
CA HIS A 106 -14.47 26.30 19.72
C HIS A 106 -14.93 25.30 18.68
N VAL A 107 -14.45 24.06 18.82
CA VAL A 107 -14.99 22.93 18.06
C VAL A 107 -16.48 22.82 18.39
N GLY A 108 -17.31 22.85 17.36
CA GLY A 108 -18.75 22.87 17.53
C GLY A 108 -19.44 24.15 17.06
N ASP A 109 -18.70 25.26 16.96
CA ASP A 109 -19.27 26.54 16.61
C ASP A 109 -19.82 26.53 15.18
N GLU A 110 -21.01 27.11 15.00
CA GLU A 110 -21.60 27.33 13.68
C GLU A 110 -20.85 28.46 12.97
N VAL A 111 -20.57 28.26 11.68
CA VAL A 111 -19.87 29.23 10.84
C VAL A 111 -20.64 29.50 9.56
N SER A 112 -20.55 30.74 9.09
CA SER A 112 -21.09 31.18 7.80
C SER A 112 -19.96 31.81 7.00
N LEU A 113 -19.64 31.23 5.86
CA LEU A 113 -18.53 31.65 5.01
C LEU A 113 -19.04 32.40 3.77
N VAL A 114 -18.38 33.51 3.47
CA VAL A 114 -18.57 34.29 2.25
C VAL A 114 -17.39 34.00 1.32
N VAL A 115 -17.70 33.71 0.05
CA VAL A 115 -16.68 33.57 -0.99
C VAL A 115 -16.42 34.93 -1.63
N GLY A 116 -15.21 35.47 -1.42
CA GLY A 116 -14.78 36.71 -2.05
C GLY A 116 -14.84 36.61 -3.59
N GLY A 117 -15.31 37.68 -4.24
CA GLY A 117 -15.47 37.73 -5.69
C GLY A 117 -16.81 37.19 -6.21
N LEU A 118 -17.66 36.63 -5.35
CA LEU A 118 -19.04 36.28 -5.68
C LEU A 118 -20.02 37.28 -5.06
N LEU A 119 -21.09 37.61 -5.79
CA LEU A 119 -22.16 38.47 -5.30
C LEU A 119 -22.99 37.72 -4.27
N GLN A 120 -23.00 38.19 -3.02
CA GLN A 120 -23.76 37.54 -1.94
C GLN A 120 -25.26 37.51 -2.18
N SER A 121 -25.81 38.50 -2.88
CA SER A 121 -27.25 38.53 -3.23
C SER A 121 -27.66 37.37 -4.13
N GLU A 122 -26.72 36.81 -4.88
CA GLU A 122 -26.97 35.72 -5.83
C GLU A 122 -26.52 34.37 -5.26
N TYR A 123 -25.35 34.31 -4.64
CA TYR A 123 -24.73 33.06 -4.19
C TYR A 123 -24.81 32.80 -2.68
N GLY A 124 -25.22 33.80 -1.88
CA GLY A 124 -25.42 33.64 -0.44
C GLY A 124 -24.13 33.37 0.36
N THR A 125 -24.24 32.49 1.36
CA THR A 125 -23.14 32.06 2.23
C THR A 125 -23.12 30.54 2.38
N ILE A 126 -21.95 29.98 2.66
CA ILE A 126 -21.77 28.56 2.95
C ILE A 126 -21.85 28.37 4.46
N SER A 127 -22.87 27.64 4.92
CA SER A 127 -23.00 27.28 6.33
C SER A 127 -22.15 26.05 6.65
N GLY A 128 -21.52 26.04 7.82
CA GLY A 128 -20.67 24.94 8.26
C GLY A 128 -20.51 24.91 9.77
N LYS A 129 -19.60 24.05 10.23
CA LYS A 129 -19.30 23.87 11.65
C LYS A 129 -17.80 23.70 11.85
N VAL A 130 -17.25 24.26 12.92
CA VAL A 130 -15.85 24.03 13.28
C VAL A 130 -15.66 22.58 13.73
N THR A 131 -14.90 21.80 12.97
CA THR A 131 -14.62 20.38 13.22
C THR A 131 -13.32 20.18 13.98
N GLU A 132 -12.27 20.91 13.60
CA GLU A 132 -10.93 20.78 14.17
C GLU A 132 -10.24 22.14 14.32
N SER A 133 -9.34 22.23 15.30
CA SER A 133 -8.43 23.37 15.46
C SER A 133 -7.02 22.82 15.60
N LEU A 134 -6.22 22.95 14.53
CA LEU A 134 -4.85 22.44 14.52
C LEU A 134 -3.95 23.33 15.38
N ASN A 135 -3.33 22.74 16.40
CA ASN A 135 -2.27 23.38 17.17
C ASN A 135 -0.96 23.23 16.40
N LEU A 136 -0.45 24.34 15.85
CA LEU A 136 0.97 24.48 15.47
C LEU A 136 1.82 24.73 16.72
#